data_AF-A0A645EJZ1-F1
#
_entry.id   AF-A0A645EJZ1-F1
#
_cell.length_a   1.000
_cell.length_b   1.000
_cell.length_c   1.000
_cell.angle_alpha   90.00
_cell.angle_beta   90.00
_cell.angle_gamma   90.00
#
_symmetry.space_group_name_H-M   'P 1'
#
loop_
_entity.id
_entity.type
_entity.pdbx_description
1 polymer ?
#
loop_
_entity_poly.entity_id
_entity_poly.type
_entity_poly.pdbx_seq_one_letter_code
_entity_poly.pdbx_strand_id
1 'polypeptide(L)'
;MQAYKNWAAIAAAVCSALAVYCKPNAWIGAVALGIILVLHALHTRGWKPIVAALLLLALCVPLPKLTQAAYEERIGVSFGKGYPMSAWMAMGMRESWMAAGWYNEYSKEMYNTYGTDLEAIAARNKKDIEKSNKAFAKDPKAAGAFYQEKFASQWNESTFESLWIAIVCEPYGGERSQLAQSLYDGRWPGELLEKEMNYMLQVLYAGFALGVIVLLRKRESMQLIFPITIFGGILFHLLFEANSKYTLTYLPMFLPIAAYGVLMFGVNAGKLFTKQAEQDGKE
;
A
#
# COMPACT_ATOMS: atom_id res chain seq x y z
N MET A 1 -1.96 -28.82 20.29
CA MET A 1 -2.65 -27.96 19.30
C MET A 1 -3.04 -26.56 19.82
N GLN A 2 -3.50 -26.39 21.07
CA GLN A 2 -3.87 -25.06 21.61
C GLN A 2 -2.67 -24.12 21.82
N ALA A 3 -1.52 -24.64 22.30
CA ALA A 3 -0.29 -23.86 22.50
C ALA A 3 0.27 -23.27 21.20
N TYR A 4 0.10 -23.97 20.06
CA TYR A 4 0.54 -23.50 18.75
C TYR A 4 -0.21 -22.25 18.27
N LYS A 5 -1.42 -22.01 18.75
CA LYS A 5 -2.24 -20.85 18.36
C LYS A 5 -1.90 -19.57 19.14
N ASN A 6 -1.31 -19.69 20.33
CA ASN A 6 -1.03 -18.53 21.19
C ASN A 6 0.30 -17.85 20.82
N TRP A 7 1.35 -18.62 20.50
CA TRP A 7 2.64 -18.03 20.08
C TRP A 7 2.53 -17.32 18.73
N ALA A 8 1.67 -17.82 17.82
CA ALA A 8 1.46 -17.19 16.51
C ALA A 8 0.86 -15.78 16.64
N ALA A 9 -0.04 -15.57 17.59
CA ALA A 9 -0.61 -14.25 17.87
C ALA A 9 0.44 -13.29 18.45
N ILE A 10 1.28 -13.77 19.38
CA ILE A 10 2.39 -12.99 19.95
C ILE A 10 3.40 -12.64 18.84
N ALA A 11 3.82 -13.62 18.05
CA ALA A 11 4.75 -13.43 16.95
C ALA A 11 4.21 -12.43 15.91
N ALA A 12 2.93 -12.53 15.53
CA ALA A 12 2.29 -11.59 14.62
C ALA A 12 2.26 -10.16 15.18
N ALA A 13 1.97 -10.01 16.49
CA ALA A 13 1.98 -8.71 17.15
C ALA A 13 3.39 -8.10 17.22
N VAL A 14 4.40 -8.91 17.57
CA VAL A 14 5.81 -8.47 17.60
C VAL A 14 6.30 -8.09 16.20
N CYS A 15 6.06 -8.92 15.19
CA CYS A 15 6.44 -8.61 13.81
C CYS A 15 5.75 -7.36 13.28
N SER A 16 4.47 -7.16 13.62
CA SER A 16 3.72 -5.95 13.24
C SER A 16 4.29 -4.71 13.94
N ALA A 17 4.64 -4.81 15.22
CA ALA A 17 5.24 -3.70 15.96
C ALA A 17 6.62 -3.32 15.40
N LEU A 18 7.46 -4.31 15.07
CA LEU A 18 8.74 -4.08 14.40
C LEU A 18 8.55 -3.46 13.02
N ALA A 19 7.56 -3.91 12.24
CA ALA A 19 7.27 -3.34 10.93
C ALA A 19 6.81 -1.88 11.03
N VAL A 20 5.89 -1.58 11.96
CA VAL A 20 5.41 -0.21 12.27
C VAL A 20 6.55 0.68 12.75
N TYR A 21 7.44 0.15 13.58
CA TYR A 21 8.62 0.84 14.06
C TYR A 21 9.59 1.19 12.92
N CYS A 22 9.84 0.26 12.00
CA CYS A 22 10.71 0.51 10.85
C CYS A 22 10.08 1.46 9.83
N LYS A 23 8.77 1.37 9.59
CA LYS A 23 8.07 2.19 8.60
C LYS A 23 6.61 2.44 9.02
N PRO A 24 6.19 3.69 9.28
CA PRO A 24 4.83 4.00 9.71
C PRO A 24 3.72 3.49 8.77
N ASN A 25 3.98 3.36 7.47
CA ASN A 25 3.01 2.78 6.51
C ASN A 25 2.61 1.34 6.84
N ALA A 26 3.41 0.60 7.62
CA ALA A 26 3.06 -0.75 8.07
C ALA A 26 1.84 -0.76 9.02
N TRP A 27 1.39 0.40 9.52
CA TRP A 27 0.10 0.53 10.20
C TRP A 27 -1.06 0.01 9.36
N ILE A 28 -0.97 0.08 8.03
CA ILE A 28 -2.01 -0.44 7.11
C ILE A 28 -2.21 -1.95 7.35
N GLY A 29 -1.11 -2.71 7.43
CA GLY A 29 -1.15 -4.14 7.72
C GLY A 29 -1.56 -4.45 9.16
N ALA A 30 -1.08 -3.66 10.14
CA ALA A 30 -1.48 -3.83 11.53
C ALA A 30 -2.98 -3.58 11.74
N VAL A 31 -3.54 -2.54 11.10
CA VAL A 31 -4.98 -2.24 11.12
C VAL A 31 -5.77 -3.35 10.44
N ALA A 32 -5.31 -3.85 9.29
CA ALA A 32 -5.95 -4.99 8.62
C ALA A 32 -6.00 -6.24 9.51
N LEU A 33 -4.92 -6.54 10.23
CA LEU A 33 -4.87 -7.63 11.20
C LEU A 33 -5.83 -7.38 12.37
N GLY A 34 -5.86 -6.16 12.91
CA GLY A 34 -6.81 -5.76 13.94
C GLY A 34 -8.28 -5.96 13.52
N ILE A 35 -8.63 -5.51 12.30
CA ILE A 35 -9.97 -5.71 11.73
C ILE A 35 -10.32 -7.19 11.66
N ILE A 36 -9.40 -8.04 11.16
CA ILE A 36 -9.64 -9.49 11.06
C ILE A 36 -9.82 -10.12 12.43
N LEU A 37 -9.00 -9.75 13.42
CA LEU A 37 -9.11 -10.27 14.78
C LEU A 37 -10.46 -9.90 15.40
N VAL A 38 -10.94 -8.67 15.20
CA VAL A 38 -12.27 -8.23 15.66
C VAL A 38 -13.38 -9.00 14.93
N LEU A 39 -13.33 -9.11 13.60
CA LEU A 39 -14.31 -9.88 12.84
C LEU A 39 -14.34 -11.36 13.26
N HIS A 40 -13.16 -11.94 13.54
CA HIS A 40 -13.05 -13.30 14.02
C HIS A 40 -13.61 -13.46 15.45
N ALA A 41 -13.38 -12.49 16.33
CA ALA A 41 -14.00 -12.46 17.66
C ALA A 41 -15.53 -12.40 17.57
N LEU A 42 -16.08 -11.55 16.70
CA LEU A 42 -17.52 -11.43 16.50
C LEU A 42 -18.13 -12.72 15.94
N HIS A 43 -17.46 -13.34 14.97
CA HIS A 43 -17.93 -14.60 14.36
C HIS A 43 -17.88 -15.77 15.34
N THR A 44 -16.81 -15.89 16.13
CA THR A 44 -16.63 -17.00 17.08
C THR A 44 -17.22 -16.72 18.46
N ARG A 45 -17.67 -15.49 18.71
CA ARG A 45 -18.04 -14.96 20.05
C ARG A 45 -16.96 -15.19 21.11
N GLY A 46 -15.70 -15.20 20.69
CA GLY A 46 -14.53 -15.46 21.54
C GLY A 46 -13.80 -14.19 21.97
N TRP A 47 -13.33 -14.15 23.22
CA TRP A 47 -12.57 -13.02 23.76
C TRP A 47 -11.07 -13.06 23.40
N LYS A 48 -10.51 -14.23 23.07
CA LYS A 48 -9.08 -14.40 22.76
C LYS A 48 -8.59 -13.55 21.58
N PRO A 49 -9.32 -13.42 20.46
CA PRO A 49 -8.89 -12.55 19.36
C PRO A 49 -8.93 -11.06 19.74
N ILE A 50 -9.82 -10.66 20.65
CA ILE A 50 -9.81 -9.29 21.22
C ILE A 50 -8.53 -9.07 22.01
N VAL A 51 -8.11 -10.03 22.84
CA VAL A 51 -6.82 -9.94 23.56
C VAL A 51 -5.65 -9.85 22.59
N ALA A 52 -5.66 -10.60 21.49
CA ALA A 52 -4.64 -10.49 20.46
C ALA A 52 -4.63 -9.10 19.79
N ALA A 53 -5.81 -8.52 19.52
CA ALA A 53 -5.91 -7.17 18.97
C ALA A 53 -5.42 -6.10 19.96
N LEU A 54 -5.72 -6.26 21.26
CA LEU A 54 -5.20 -5.39 22.31
C LEU A 54 -3.68 -5.52 22.45
N LEU A 55 -3.14 -6.74 22.38
CA LEU A 55 -1.70 -6.97 22.38
C LEU A 55 -1.02 -6.32 21.17
N LEU A 56 -1.61 -6.44 19.99
CA LEU A 56 -1.13 -5.78 18.78
C LEU A 56 -1.03 -4.25 18.98
N LEU A 57 -2.07 -3.62 19.50
CA LEU A 57 -2.06 -2.18 19.78
C LEU A 57 -1.05 -1.81 20.88
N ALA A 58 -0.98 -2.63 21.94
CA ALA A 58 -0.07 -2.43 23.06
C ALA A 58 1.41 -2.51 22.66
N LEU A 59 1.74 -3.19 21.55
CA LEU A 59 3.12 -3.22 21.02
C LEU A 59 3.35 -2.16 19.95
N CYS A 60 2.42 -1.99 18.99
CA CYS A 60 2.62 -1.07 17.85
C CYS A 60 2.60 0.41 18.26
N VAL A 61 1.75 0.82 19.22
CA VAL A 61 1.60 2.23 19.59
C VAL A 61 2.78 2.78 20.41
N PRO A 62 3.22 2.15 21.51
CA PRO A 62 4.24 2.74 22.37
C PRO A 62 5.65 2.58 21.82
N LEU A 63 5.95 1.52 21.06
CA LEU A 63 7.33 1.21 20.67
C LEU A 63 8.07 2.39 20.00
N PRO A 64 7.53 3.07 18.95
CA PRO A 64 8.20 4.25 18.38
C PRO A 64 8.35 5.42 19.36
N LYS A 65 7.34 5.65 20.21
CA LYS A 65 7.33 6.76 21.19
C LYS A 65 8.32 6.53 22.33
N LEU A 66 8.43 5.30 22.81
CA LEU A 66 9.38 4.91 23.84
C LEU A 66 10.81 5.02 23.32
N THR A 67 11.05 4.60 22.07
CA THR A 67 12.35 4.81 21.44
C THR A 67 12.67 6.29 21.36
N GLN A 68 11.77 7.14 20.85
CA GLN A 68 11.97 8.59 20.81
C GLN A 68 12.30 9.13 22.21
N ALA A 69 11.49 8.83 23.22
CA ALA A 69 11.70 9.30 24.58
C ALA A 69 13.06 8.87 25.16
N ALA A 70 13.49 7.63 24.90
CA ALA A 70 14.78 7.13 25.35
C ALA A 70 15.97 7.85 24.68
N TYR A 71 15.84 8.29 23.43
CA TYR A 71 16.85 9.11 22.76
C TYR A 71 16.83 10.56 23.26
N GLU A 72 15.65 11.15 23.42
CA GLU A 72 15.48 12.51 23.95
C GLU A 72 16.06 12.64 25.36
N GLU A 73 15.82 11.65 26.23
CA GLU A 73 16.39 11.59 27.59
C GLU A 73 17.92 11.56 27.57
N ARG A 74 18.53 10.78 26.66
CA ARG A 74 19.99 10.65 26.56
C ARG A 74 20.68 11.89 25.99
N ILE A 75 20.02 12.60 25.09
CA ILE A 75 20.58 13.75 24.37
C ILE A 75 20.23 15.06 25.08
N GLY A 76 19.19 15.06 25.94
CA GLY A 76 18.72 16.25 26.64
C GLY A 76 17.98 17.24 25.73
N VAL A 77 17.51 16.78 24.57
CA VAL A 77 16.84 17.61 23.55
C VAL A 77 15.58 16.90 23.09
N SER A 78 14.45 17.62 23.01
CA SER A 78 13.22 17.09 22.43
C SER A 78 13.27 17.16 20.91
N PHE A 79 12.86 16.07 20.25
CA PHE A 79 12.65 16.00 18.80
C PHE A 79 11.26 16.52 18.39
N GLY A 80 10.37 16.78 19.36
CA GLY A 80 9.02 17.28 19.12
C GLY A 80 8.12 16.25 18.42
N LYS A 81 7.03 16.73 17.82
CA LYS A 81 6.00 15.88 17.17
C LYS A 81 6.37 15.44 15.74
N GLY A 82 7.51 15.91 15.22
CA GLY A 82 7.86 15.75 13.81
C GLY A 82 6.96 16.57 12.87
N TYR A 83 7.30 16.56 11.59
CA TYR A 83 6.56 17.30 10.57
C TYR A 83 5.12 16.77 10.45
N PRO A 84 4.08 17.63 10.35
CA PRO A 84 2.70 17.20 10.46
C PRO A 84 2.25 16.32 9.29
N MET A 85 1.74 15.12 9.60
CA MET A 85 1.24 14.14 8.61
C MET A 85 0.16 14.71 7.67
N SER A 86 -0.57 15.74 8.11
CA SER A 86 -1.57 16.43 7.29
C SER A 86 -0.98 17.09 6.04
N ALA A 87 0.32 17.35 5.99
CA ALA A 87 0.98 17.91 4.81
C ALA A 87 0.94 16.94 3.63
N TRP A 88 1.20 15.66 3.88
CA TRP A 88 1.11 14.61 2.86
C TRP A 88 -0.32 14.37 2.38
N MET A 89 -1.30 14.54 3.27
CA MET A 89 -2.72 14.46 2.87
C MET A 89 -3.12 15.67 2.00
N ALA A 90 -2.74 16.88 2.41
CA ALA A 90 -2.99 18.09 1.63
C ALA A 90 -2.32 18.01 0.25
N MET A 91 -1.08 17.53 0.19
CA MET A 91 -0.34 17.27 -1.06
C MET A 91 -1.05 16.22 -1.93
N GLY A 92 -1.47 15.11 -1.32
CA GLY A 92 -2.19 14.04 -2.00
C GLY A 92 -3.51 14.46 -2.64
N MET A 93 -4.10 15.59 -2.22
CA MET A 93 -5.36 16.11 -2.73
C MET A 93 -5.18 17.32 -3.66
N ARG A 94 -3.99 17.47 -4.24
CA ARG A 94 -3.63 18.55 -5.16
C ARG A 94 -2.98 17.99 -6.42
N GLU A 95 -3.05 18.78 -7.48
CA GLU A 95 -2.31 18.47 -8.71
C GLU A 95 -0.80 18.56 -8.51
N SER A 96 -0.07 17.81 -9.32
CA SER A 96 1.38 17.85 -9.44
C SER A 96 1.76 17.87 -10.91
N TRP A 97 2.99 18.29 -11.20
CA TRP A 97 3.57 18.21 -12.55
C TRP A 97 3.84 16.78 -13.02
N MET A 98 3.87 15.79 -12.11
CA MET A 98 4.05 14.38 -12.45
C MET A 98 2.72 13.70 -12.78
N ALA A 99 1.80 13.71 -11.81
CA ALA A 99 0.44 13.20 -11.94
C ALA A 99 -0.39 13.64 -10.72
N ALA A 100 -1.71 13.52 -10.80
CA ALA A 100 -2.64 13.84 -9.71
C ALA A 100 -2.20 13.30 -8.33
N GLY A 101 -2.05 14.18 -7.34
CA GLY A 101 -1.73 13.84 -5.95
C GLY A 101 -0.27 13.46 -5.67
N TRP A 102 0.62 13.51 -6.67
CA TRP A 102 2.06 13.26 -6.49
C TRP A 102 2.74 14.44 -5.78
N TYR A 103 4.02 14.26 -5.44
CA TYR A 103 4.83 15.32 -4.85
C TYR A 103 4.78 16.61 -5.69
N ASN A 104 4.45 17.73 -5.04
CA ASN A 104 4.33 19.04 -5.69
C ASN A 104 5.02 20.18 -4.92
N GLU A 105 6.07 19.87 -4.15
CA GLU A 105 6.79 20.78 -3.25
C GLU A 105 5.97 21.39 -2.10
N TYR A 106 4.70 21.01 -1.90
CA TYR A 106 3.86 21.62 -0.88
C TYR A 106 4.46 21.60 0.53
N SER A 107 5.11 20.51 0.96
CA SER A 107 5.78 20.44 2.27
C SER A 107 6.94 21.44 2.37
N LYS A 108 7.70 21.63 1.29
CA LYS A 108 8.78 22.61 1.20
C LYS A 108 8.23 24.04 1.24
N GLU A 109 7.13 24.31 0.53
CA GLU A 109 6.41 25.60 0.56
C GLU A 109 5.95 25.94 1.99
N MET A 110 5.34 24.98 2.69
CA MET A 110 4.88 25.18 4.06
C MET A 110 6.04 25.44 5.02
N TYR A 111 7.16 24.72 4.88
CA TYR A 111 8.36 24.96 5.69
C TYR A 111 8.97 26.33 5.40
N ASN A 112 9.08 26.74 4.13
CA ASN A 112 9.61 28.05 3.77
C ASN A 112 8.73 29.21 4.28
N THR A 113 7.43 28.99 4.42
CA THR A 113 6.47 30.02 4.86
C THR A 113 6.39 30.14 6.37
N TYR A 114 6.32 29.01 7.08
CA TYR A 114 6.05 28.97 8.53
C TYR A 114 7.27 28.54 9.36
N GLY A 115 8.37 28.15 8.71
CA GLY A 115 9.58 27.66 9.37
C GLY A 115 9.30 26.41 10.19
N THR A 116 9.68 26.47 11.47
CA THR A 116 9.48 25.39 12.44
C THR A 116 8.17 25.48 13.22
N ASP A 117 7.25 26.40 12.85
CA ASP A 117 5.91 26.47 13.45
C ASP A 117 5.00 25.37 12.89
N LEU A 118 5.14 24.17 13.46
CA LEU A 118 4.43 22.96 13.03
C LEU A 118 2.91 23.05 13.26
N GLU A 119 2.47 23.83 14.25
CA GLU A 119 1.03 24.01 14.53
C GLU A 119 0.40 24.95 13.49
N ALA A 120 1.10 26.01 13.08
CA ALA A 120 0.67 26.86 11.96
C ALA A 120 0.62 26.07 10.64
N ILE A 121 1.63 25.23 10.37
CA ILE A 121 1.63 24.33 9.20
C ILE A 121 0.43 23.38 9.27
N ALA A 122 0.19 22.73 10.42
CA ALA A 122 -0.94 21.80 10.56
C ALA A 122 -2.30 22.50 10.36
N ALA A 123 -2.45 23.71 10.89
CA ALA A 123 -3.65 24.53 10.69
C ALA A 123 -3.85 24.93 9.23
N ARG A 124 -2.75 25.24 8.51
CA ARG A 124 -2.80 25.56 7.08
C ARG A 124 -3.17 24.33 6.24
N ASN A 125 -2.52 23.20 6.49
CA ASN A 125 -2.80 21.93 5.81
C ASN A 125 -4.28 21.56 5.92
N LYS A 126 -4.88 21.72 7.11
CA LYS A 126 -6.30 21.45 7.33
C LYS A 126 -7.20 22.33 6.45
N LYS A 127 -6.90 23.63 6.35
CA LYS A 127 -7.65 24.56 5.48
C LYS A 127 -7.53 24.17 4.00
N ASP A 128 -6.35 23.75 3.57
CA ASP A 128 -6.14 23.34 2.17
C ASP A 128 -6.85 22.02 1.85
N ILE A 129 -6.86 21.05 2.77
CA ILE A 129 -7.65 19.81 2.65
C ILE A 129 -9.15 20.12 2.55
N GLU A 130 -9.66 21.01 3.40
CA GLU A 130 -11.06 21.46 3.35
C GLU A 130 -11.39 22.15 2.03
N LYS A 131 -10.45 22.93 1.47
CA LYS A 131 -10.59 23.57 0.16
C LYS A 131 -10.66 22.53 -0.96
N SER A 132 -9.78 21.53 -0.99
CA SER A 132 -9.83 20.44 -1.97
C SER A 132 -11.13 19.66 -1.89
N ASN A 133 -11.59 19.31 -0.67
CA ASN A 133 -12.88 18.65 -0.47
C ASN A 133 -14.06 19.45 -1.03
N LYS A 134 -14.09 20.76 -0.79
CA LYS A 134 -15.13 21.65 -1.34
C LYS A 134 -15.07 21.71 -2.87
N ALA A 135 -13.87 21.73 -3.46
CA ALA A 135 -13.69 21.70 -4.91
C ALA A 135 -14.20 20.38 -5.51
N PHE A 136 -13.84 19.24 -4.91
CA PHE A 136 -14.31 17.92 -5.34
C PHE A 136 -15.83 17.75 -5.19
N ALA A 137 -16.43 18.29 -4.13
CA ALA A 137 -17.88 18.28 -3.95
C ALA A 137 -18.61 19.16 -4.97
N LYS A 138 -18.00 20.26 -5.41
CA LYS A 138 -18.55 21.17 -6.42
C LYS A 138 -18.50 20.58 -7.83
N ASP A 139 -17.45 19.82 -8.14
CA ASP A 139 -17.30 19.13 -9.43
C ASP A 139 -16.91 17.65 -9.23
N PRO A 140 -17.90 16.76 -9.02
CA PRO A 140 -17.65 15.34 -8.83
C PRO A 140 -17.01 14.66 -10.06
N LYS A 141 -17.19 15.21 -11.26
CA LYS A 141 -16.61 14.66 -12.49
C LYS A 141 -15.10 14.92 -12.51
N ALA A 142 -14.68 16.16 -12.20
CA ALA A 142 -13.27 16.50 -12.05
C ALA A 142 -12.62 15.71 -10.90
N ALA A 143 -13.33 15.53 -9.78
CA ALA A 143 -12.85 14.70 -8.67
C ALA A 143 -12.64 13.23 -9.09
N GLY A 144 -13.57 12.67 -9.86
CA GLY A 144 -13.44 11.32 -10.41
C GLY A 144 -12.22 11.17 -11.32
N ALA A 145 -12.01 12.14 -12.22
CA ALA A 145 -10.84 12.16 -13.10
C ALA A 145 -9.52 12.25 -12.31
N PHE A 146 -9.46 13.13 -11.30
CA PHE A 146 -8.30 13.27 -10.41
C PHE A 146 -7.95 11.95 -9.72
N TYR A 147 -8.92 11.31 -9.06
CA TYR A 147 -8.65 10.06 -8.33
C TYR A 147 -8.39 8.87 -9.26
N GLN A 148 -8.97 8.87 -10.47
CA GLN A 148 -8.68 7.87 -11.49
C GLN A 148 -7.23 7.98 -11.99
N GLU A 149 -6.79 9.19 -12.33
CA GLU A 149 -5.41 9.45 -12.76
C GLU A 149 -4.42 9.12 -11.63
N LYS A 150 -4.73 9.55 -10.41
CA LYS A 150 -3.94 9.25 -9.22
C LYS A 150 -3.79 7.75 -9.02
N PHE A 151 -4.90 7.01 -9.07
CA PHE A 151 -4.87 5.56 -8.93
C PHE A 151 -4.05 4.91 -10.06
N ALA A 152 -4.31 5.28 -11.32
CA ALA A 152 -3.66 4.68 -12.47
C ALA A 152 -2.15 4.95 -12.47
N SER A 153 -1.73 6.20 -12.21
CA SER A 153 -0.31 6.58 -12.16
C SER A 153 0.46 5.85 -11.06
N GLN A 154 -0.19 5.47 -9.94
CA GLN A 154 0.48 4.74 -8.86
C GLN A 154 0.50 3.22 -9.05
N TRP A 155 -0.63 2.65 -9.47
CA TRP A 155 -0.84 1.20 -9.46
C TRP A 155 -0.61 0.55 -10.81
N ASN A 156 -0.57 1.31 -11.91
CA ASN A 156 -0.27 0.79 -13.25
C ASN A 156 1.13 1.15 -13.75
N GLU A 157 1.92 1.89 -12.97
CA GLU A 157 3.31 2.16 -13.30
C GLU A 157 4.14 0.90 -12.99
N SER A 158 4.50 0.18 -14.05
CA SER A 158 5.03 -1.19 -13.97
C SER A 158 6.44 -1.29 -13.42
N THR A 159 7.16 -0.16 -13.35
CA THR A 159 8.54 -0.12 -12.87
C THR A 159 8.65 0.28 -11.39
N PHE A 160 7.53 0.60 -10.74
CA PHE A 160 7.47 0.98 -9.33
C PHE A 160 8.44 2.10 -8.97
N GLU A 161 8.53 3.11 -9.83
CA GLU A 161 9.43 4.27 -9.77
C GLU A 161 10.92 3.91 -9.93
N SER A 162 11.28 2.64 -10.15
CA SER A 162 12.69 2.23 -10.21
C SER A 162 13.45 2.88 -11.36
N LEU A 163 12.83 3.00 -12.55
CA LEU A 163 13.43 3.71 -13.67
C LEU A 163 13.58 5.19 -13.37
N TRP A 164 12.53 5.84 -12.87
CA TRP A 164 12.55 7.26 -12.54
C TRP A 164 13.63 7.60 -11.50
N ILE A 165 13.71 6.82 -10.41
CA ILE A 165 14.75 6.97 -9.38
C ILE A 165 16.14 6.88 -10.01
N ALA A 166 16.34 5.91 -10.90
CA ALA A 166 17.64 5.70 -11.53
C ALA A 166 17.97 6.77 -12.60
N ILE A 167 16.97 7.50 -13.11
CA ILE A 167 17.18 8.72 -13.92
C ILE A 167 17.66 9.88 -13.06
N VAL A 168 16.96 10.16 -11.95
CA VAL A 168 17.19 11.36 -11.13
C VAL A 168 18.37 11.21 -10.17
N CYS A 169 18.70 9.98 -9.76
CA CYS A 169 19.94 9.69 -9.08
C CYS A 169 21.03 9.54 -10.15
N GLU A 170 21.87 10.57 -10.30
CA GLU A 170 23.02 10.50 -11.21
C GLU A 170 23.85 9.24 -10.92
N PRO A 171 24.32 8.52 -11.96
CA PRO A 171 25.26 7.44 -11.76
C PRO A 171 26.50 8.02 -11.07
N TYR A 172 26.92 7.41 -9.96
CA TYR A 172 28.16 7.78 -9.28
C TYR A 172 29.35 7.60 -10.23
N GLY A 173 29.70 8.65 -10.98
CA GLY A 173 30.95 8.81 -11.71
C GLY A 173 31.21 7.90 -12.91
N GLY A 174 30.19 7.36 -13.59
CA GLY A 174 30.41 6.45 -14.74
C GLY A 174 29.36 6.51 -15.84
N GLU A 175 29.76 6.11 -17.06
CA GLU A 175 28.84 5.90 -18.18
C GLU A 175 27.90 4.72 -17.89
N ARG A 176 26.63 4.87 -18.25
CA ARG A 176 25.62 3.81 -18.12
C ARG A 176 25.88 2.72 -19.17
N SER A 177 25.59 1.46 -18.83
CA SER A 177 25.59 0.39 -19.83
C SER A 177 24.56 0.69 -20.94
N GLN A 178 24.77 0.16 -22.15
CA GLN A 178 23.84 0.36 -23.26
C GLN A 178 22.41 -0.11 -22.94
N LEU A 179 22.28 -1.21 -22.19
CA LEU A 179 20.98 -1.72 -21.73
C LEU A 179 20.32 -0.73 -20.77
N ALA A 180 21.05 -0.23 -19.77
CA ALA A 180 20.53 0.77 -18.84
C ALA A 180 20.13 2.05 -19.58
N GLN A 181 20.96 2.53 -20.51
CA GLN A 181 20.64 3.68 -21.35
C GLN A 181 19.38 3.45 -22.19
N SER A 182 19.20 2.26 -22.76
CA SER A 182 17.99 1.93 -23.53
C SER A 182 16.71 1.93 -22.71
N LEU A 183 16.77 1.57 -21.42
CA LEU A 183 15.62 1.65 -20.50
C LEU A 183 15.23 3.09 -20.22
N TYR A 184 16.21 3.97 -20.05
CA TYR A 184 15.95 5.40 -19.82
C TYR A 184 15.40 6.10 -21.05
N ASP A 185 15.93 5.77 -22.22
CA ASP A 185 15.53 6.41 -23.47
C ASP A 185 14.21 5.83 -24.03
N GLY A 186 13.64 4.79 -23.39
CA GLY A 186 12.46 4.08 -23.90
C GLY A 186 12.73 3.44 -25.27
N ARG A 187 13.94 2.90 -25.47
CA ARG A 187 14.38 2.30 -26.74
C ARG A 187 14.62 0.81 -26.59
N TRP A 188 14.66 0.10 -27.71
CA TRP A 188 15.07 -1.30 -27.74
C TRP A 188 16.51 -1.47 -27.18
N PRO A 189 16.77 -2.48 -26.32
CA PRO A 189 15.85 -3.50 -25.79
C PRO A 189 15.11 -3.13 -24.49
N GLY A 190 15.33 -1.95 -23.91
CA GLY A 190 14.69 -1.49 -22.68
C GLY A 190 13.17 -1.39 -22.74
N GLU A 191 12.61 -0.89 -23.84
CA GLU A 191 11.15 -0.83 -24.07
C GLU A 191 10.48 -2.21 -23.93
N LEU A 192 11.16 -3.27 -24.40
CA LEU A 192 10.64 -4.63 -24.26
C LEU A 192 10.55 -5.03 -22.80
N LEU A 193 11.57 -4.74 -21.99
CA LEU A 193 11.57 -5.08 -20.57
C LEU A 193 10.44 -4.35 -19.83
N GLU A 194 10.23 -3.07 -20.09
CA GLU A 194 9.13 -2.30 -19.49
C GLU A 194 7.76 -2.90 -19.86
N LYS A 195 7.60 -3.31 -21.13
CA LYS A 195 6.41 -4.00 -21.62
C LYS A 195 6.19 -5.35 -20.94
N GLU A 196 7.25 -6.13 -20.75
CA GLU A 196 7.18 -7.40 -20.00
C GLU A 196 6.79 -7.17 -18.54
N MET A 197 7.35 -6.14 -17.88
CA MET A 197 6.94 -5.76 -16.52
C MET A 197 5.46 -5.40 -16.44
N ASN A 198 4.95 -4.67 -17.43
CA ASN A 198 3.53 -4.34 -17.53
C ASN A 198 2.66 -5.60 -17.70
N TYR A 199 3.04 -6.55 -18.58
CA TYR A 199 2.30 -7.80 -18.73
C TYR A 199 2.30 -8.64 -17.45
N MET A 200 3.45 -8.76 -16.78
CA MET A 200 3.53 -9.45 -15.50
C MET A 200 2.61 -8.83 -14.45
N LEU A 201 2.55 -7.49 -14.39
CA LEU A 201 1.67 -6.77 -13.47
C LEU A 201 0.19 -7.03 -13.76
N GLN A 202 -0.21 -7.05 -15.04
CA GLN A 202 -1.58 -7.39 -15.44
C GLN A 202 -1.96 -8.82 -15.08
N VAL A 203 -1.07 -9.79 -15.31
CA VAL A 203 -1.29 -11.19 -14.92
C VAL A 203 -1.43 -11.31 -13.39
N LEU A 204 -0.59 -10.60 -12.64
CA LEU A 204 -0.65 -10.56 -11.19
C LEU A 204 -2.00 -10.01 -10.70
N TYR A 205 -2.46 -8.88 -11.25
CA TYR A 205 -3.74 -8.27 -10.89
C TYR A 205 -4.94 -9.12 -11.30
N ALA A 206 -4.92 -9.74 -12.48
CA ALA A 206 -5.96 -10.67 -12.91
C ALA A 206 -6.05 -11.88 -11.98
N GLY A 207 -4.90 -12.51 -11.69
CA GLY A 207 -4.83 -13.62 -10.73
C GLY A 207 -5.34 -13.21 -9.34
N PHE A 208 -4.93 -12.04 -8.86
CA PHE A 208 -5.37 -11.52 -7.56
C PHE A 208 -6.88 -11.32 -7.51
N ALA A 209 -7.47 -10.72 -8.54
CA ALA A 209 -8.92 -10.52 -8.63
C ALA A 209 -9.66 -11.86 -8.57
N LEU A 210 -9.20 -12.87 -9.31
CA LEU A 210 -9.73 -14.23 -9.24
C LEU A 210 -9.60 -14.83 -7.83
N GLY A 211 -8.45 -14.65 -7.17
CA GLY A 211 -8.20 -15.12 -5.82
C GLY A 211 -9.16 -14.50 -4.80
N VAL A 212 -9.35 -13.18 -4.87
CA VAL A 212 -10.30 -12.46 -4.01
C VAL A 212 -11.73 -12.98 -4.20
N ILE A 213 -12.18 -13.19 -5.44
CA ILE A 213 -13.52 -13.75 -5.71
C ILE A 213 -13.71 -15.11 -5.02
N VAL A 214 -12.71 -15.99 -5.09
CA VAL A 214 -12.77 -17.32 -4.44
C VAL A 214 -12.82 -17.19 -2.91
N LEU A 215 -11.98 -16.32 -2.34
CA LEU A 215 -11.90 -16.12 -0.89
C LEU A 215 -13.22 -15.55 -0.33
N LEU A 216 -13.82 -14.59 -1.02
CA LEU A 216 -15.11 -14.02 -0.64
C LEU A 216 -16.24 -15.07 -0.66
N ARG A 217 -16.19 -16.04 -1.59
CA ARG A 217 -17.16 -17.15 -1.63
C ARG A 217 -16.98 -18.14 -0.48
N LYS A 218 -15.74 -18.39 -0.05
CA LYS A 218 -15.44 -19.31 1.06
C LYS A 218 -15.78 -18.74 2.45
N ARG A 219 -15.88 -17.41 2.59
CA ARG A 219 -16.24 -16.72 3.84
C ARG A 219 -15.28 -16.98 5.02
N GLU A 220 -14.01 -17.29 4.75
CA GLU A 220 -12.99 -17.47 5.79
C GLU A 220 -12.24 -16.14 6.06
N SER A 221 -12.56 -15.48 7.18
CA SER A 221 -12.07 -14.13 7.49
C SER A 221 -10.55 -14.01 7.62
N MET A 222 -9.86 -15.04 8.13
CA MET A 222 -8.41 -15.02 8.29
C MET A 222 -7.65 -14.98 6.96
N GLN A 223 -8.22 -15.53 5.89
CA GLN A 223 -7.59 -15.53 4.57
C GLN A 223 -7.67 -14.17 3.86
N LEU A 224 -8.47 -13.23 4.39
CA LEU A 224 -8.65 -11.90 3.82
C LEU A 224 -7.58 -10.90 4.27
N ILE A 225 -6.55 -11.32 5.02
CA ILE A 225 -5.50 -10.41 5.53
C ILE A 225 -4.77 -9.67 4.42
N PHE A 226 -4.34 -10.37 3.37
CA PHE A 226 -3.66 -9.73 2.24
C PHE A 226 -4.61 -8.86 1.42
N PRO A 227 -5.82 -9.32 1.03
CA PRO A 227 -6.79 -8.44 0.38
C PRO A 227 -7.12 -7.18 1.19
N ILE A 228 -7.42 -7.29 2.48
CA ILE A 228 -7.76 -6.14 3.33
C ILE A 228 -6.56 -5.19 3.47
N THR A 229 -5.33 -5.73 3.58
CA THR A 229 -4.12 -4.90 3.63
C THR A 229 -3.91 -4.14 2.32
N ILE A 230 -4.08 -4.81 1.16
CA ILE A 230 -3.92 -4.20 -0.16
C ILE A 230 -5.00 -3.12 -0.39
N PHE A 231 -6.28 -3.42 -0.14
CA PHE A 231 -7.34 -2.44 -0.28
C PHE A 231 -7.21 -1.29 0.71
N GLY A 232 -6.80 -1.57 1.96
CA GLY A 232 -6.44 -0.54 2.92
C GLY A 232 -5.30 0.35 2.43
N GLY A 233 -4.30 -0.24 1.76
CA GLY A 233 -3.21 0.46 1.11
C GLY A 233 -3.66 1.35 -0.03
N ILE A 234 -4.50 0.85 -0.92
CA ILE A 234 -5.13 1.62 -2.01
C ILE A 234 -5.86 2.83 -1.43
N LEU A 235 -6.74 2.62 -0.44
CA LEU A 235 -7.50 3.70 0.19
C LEU A 235 -6.60 4.72 0.87
N PHE A 236 -5.56 4.27 1.57
CA PHE A 236 -4.58 5.15 2.19
C PHE A 236 -3.85 6.01 1.14
N HIS A 237 -3.33 5.39 0.08
CA HIS A 237 -2.60 6.10 -0.97
C HIS A 237 -3.48 7.02 -1.83
N LEU A 238 -4.78 6.77 -1.91
CA LEU A 238 -5.72 7.72 -2.51
C LEU A 238 -5.84 9.02 -1.69
N LEU A 239 -5.66 8.98 -0.36
CA LEU A 239 -5.79 10.16 0.50
C LEU A 239 -4.47 10.92 0.67
N PHE A 240 -3.34 10.22 0.72
CA PHE A 240 -2.01 10.80 0.96
C PHE A 240 -1.22 11.01 -0.34
N GLU A 241 -0.02 11.55 -0.25
CA GLU A 241 0.91 11.70 -1.39
C GLU A 241 0.97 10.41 -2.23
N ALA A 242 0.79 10.56 -3.53
CA ALA A 242 0.94 9.49 -4.49
C ALA A 242 2.40 9.23 -4.84
N ASN A 243 2.75 7.94 -4.87
CA ASN A 243 4.01 7.45 -5.40
C ASN A 243 3.86 5.95 -5.78
N SER A 244 4.39 5.53 -6.92
CA SER A 244 4.34 4.12 -7.36
C SER A 244 5.30 3.22 -6.59
N LYS A 245 6.42 3.71 -6.02
CA LYS A 245 7.32 2.88 -5.18
C LYS A 245 6.64 2.33 -3.94
N TYR A 246 5.58 2.97 -3.47
CA TYR A 246 4.82 2.47 -2.32
C TYR A 246 4.06 1.19 -2.67
N THR A 247 3.60 1.04 -3.92
CA THR A 247 2.83 -0.13 -4.36
C THR A 247 3.71 -1.39 -4.42
N LEU A 248 5.03 -1.24 -4.60
CA LEU A 248 6.03 -2.31 -4.53
C LEU A 248 5.95 -3.12 -3.24
N THR A 249 5.67 -2.46 -2.11
CA THR A 249 5.60 -3.11 -0.79
C THR A 249 4.45 -4.11 -0.64
N TYR A 250 3.46 -4.05 -1.54
CA TYR A 250 2.31 -4.96 -1.55
C TYR A 250 2.51 -6.17 -2.47
N LEU A 251 3.51 -6.18 -3.36
CA LEU A 251 3.74 -7.31 -4.28
C LEU A 251 3.87 -8.66 -3.57
N PRO A 252 4.59 -8.81 -2.43
CA PRO A 252 4.64 -10.07 -1.70
C PRO A 252 3.27 -10.55 -1.20
N MET A 253 2.31 -9.64 -1.01
CA MET A 253 0.95 -9.95 -0.59
C MET A 253 0.03 -10.31 -1.77
N PHE A 254 0.26 -9.72 -2.95
CA PHE A 254 -0.45 -10.07 -4.18
C PHE A 254 -0.17 -11.50 -4.61
N LEU A 255 1.11 -11.89 -4.63
CA LEU A 255 1.60 -13.17 -5.17
C LEU A 255 0.83 -14.41 -4.67
N PRO A 256 0.71 -14.68 -3.36
CA PRO A 256 0.04 -15.89 -2.88
C PRO A 256 -1.45 -15.92 -3.24
N ILE A 257 -2.12 -14.76 -3.23
CA ILE A 257 -3.54 -14.65 -3.57
C ILE A 257 -3.74 -14.81 -5.08
N ALA A 258 -2.83 -14.25 -5.89
CA ALA A 258 -2.87 -14.37 -7.33
C ALA A 258 -2.64 -15.80 -7.80
N ALA A 259 -1.62 -16.47 -7.26
CA ALA A 259 -1.35 -17.88 -7.53
C ALA A 259 -2.54 -18.76 -7.14
N TYR A 260 -3.13 -18.51 -5.97
CA TYR A 260 -4.33 -19.21 -5.52
C TYR A 260 -5.52 -19.00 -6.47
N GLY A 261 -5.75 -17.76 -6.93
CA GLY A 261 -6.78 -17.44 -7.92
C GLY A 261 -6.58 -18.20 -9.22
N VAL A 262 -5.39 -18.14 -9.80
CA VAL A 262 -5.06 -18.84 -11.04
C VAL A 262 -5.25 -20.36 -10.88
N LEU A 263 -4.79 -20.96 -9.78
CA LEU A 263 -4.97 -22.40 -9.53
C LEU A 263 -6.45 -22.80 -9.43
N MET A 264 -7.24 -22.02 -8.70
CA MET A 264 -8.66 -22.34 -8.49
C MET A 264 -9.51 -22.19 -9.75
N PHE A 265 -9.10 -21.36 -10.70
CA PHE A 265 -9.79 -21.22 -11.99
C PHE A 265 -9.18 -22.11 -13.09
N GLY A 266 -7.84 -22.26 -13.14
CA GLY A 266 -7.15 -23.09 -14.12
C GLY A 266 -7.38 -24.59 -13.91
N VAL A 267 -7.39 -25.07 -12.66
CA VAL A 267 -7.67 -26.49 -12.36
C VAL A 267 -9.16 -26.82 -12.50
N ASN A 268 -10.06 -25.86 -12.25
CA ASN A 268 -11.49 -26.06 -12.47
C ASN A 268 -11.90 -25.91 -13.94
N ALA A 269 -11.16 -25.12 -14.75
CA ALA A 269 -11.37 -25.08 -16.20
C ALA A 269 -11.06 -26.44 -16.86
N GLY A 270 -10.06 -27.17 -16.38
CA GLY A 270 -9.80 -28.55 -16.83
C GLY A 270 -11.01 -29.49 -16.66
N LYS A 271 -11.84 -29.28 -15.62
CA LYS A 271 -13.10 -30.02 -15.40
C LYS A 271 -14.23 -29.58 -16.33
N LEU A 272 -14.23 -28.32 -16.77
CA LEU A 272 -15.15 -27.80 -17.78
C LEU A 272 -14.83 -28.38 -19.16
N PHE A 273 -13.55 -28.46 -19.54
CA PHE A 273 -13.13 -29.05 -20.81
C PHE A 273 -13.34 -30.57 -20.88
N THR A 274 -13.16 -31.29 -19.77
CA THR A 274 -13.46 -32.73 -19.71
C THR A 274 -14.96 -33.01 -19.76
N LYS A 275 -15.80 -32.19 -19.11
CA LYS A 275 -17.26 -32.31 -19.23
C LYS A 275 -17.77 -32.01 -20.65
N GLN A 276 -17.18 -31.03 -21.34
CA GLN A 276 -17.55 -30.71 -22.72
C GLN A 276 -17.18 -31.87 -23.66
N ALA A 277 -15.97 -32.43 -23.52
CA ALA A 277 -15.52 -33.58 -24.32
C ALA A 277 -16.34 -34.87 -24.07
N GLU A 278 -16.85 -35.09 -22.84
CA GLU A 278 -17.77 -36.19 -22.54
C GLU A 278 -19.18 -36.00 -23.10
N GLN A 279 -19.57 -34.76 -23.39
CA GLN A 279 -20.85 -34.44 -24.05
C GLN A 279 -20.74 -34.55 -25.57
N ASP A 280 -19.64 -34.06 -26.15
CA ASP A 280 -19.39 -34.09 -27.59
C ASP A 280 -19.00 -35.50 -28.11
N GLY A 281 -18.53 -36.40 -27.23
CA GLY A 281 -18.25 -37.81 -27.55
C GLY A 281 -19.44 -38.76 -27.39
N LYS A 282 -20.65 -38.23 -27.15
CA LYS A 282 -21.91 -38.99 -27.02
C LYS A 282 -22.92 -38.70 -28.14
N GLU A 283 -22.54 -37.92 -29.14
CA GLU A 283 -23.25 -37.78 -30.43
C GLU A 283 -22.67 -38.75 -31.47
#